data_AF-A0A529TIS0-F1
#
_entry.id   AF-A0A529TIS0-F1
#
_cell.length_a   1.000
_cell.length_b   1.000
_cell.length_c   1.000
_cell.angle_alpha   90.00
_cell.angle_beta   90.00
_cell.angle_gamma   90.00
#
_symmetry.space_group_name_H-M   'P 1'
#
loop_
_entity.id
_entity.type
_entity.pdbx_description
1 polymer ?
#
loop_
_entity_poly.entity_id
_entity_poly.type
_entity_poly.pdbx_seq_one_letter_code
_entity_poly.pdbx_strand_id
1 'polypeptide(L)'
;MAPLRIYFDRLLDAVAPKVPRRELSDEERLGLVRRHGDFSLAYSTAVQKKLSYFSEGDGYIAFGTKMSRHFALGDPVADPADRPAYIKRFVEAAGGPWFVQIGADTAKVLAGLGYHVNRFGIDTRLLLPAHDFSGKRNETVRYSERWLAKKGFLLAEGTGDMLQEEIKQLSADWRKKRIIKRWEMGFLNRRFSEELGAGMRRFLLH
;
A
#
# COMPACT_ATOMS: atom_id res chain seq x y z
N MET A 1 -31.12 -2.06 -0.30
CA MET A 1 -30.82 -3.51 -0.39
C MET A 1 -29.34 -3.69 -0.65
N ALA A 2 -28.59 -4.34 0.23
CA ALA A 2 -27.23 -4.75 -0.09
C ALA A 2 -27.30 -5.74 -1.28
N PRO A 3 -26.57 -5.50 -2.39
CA PRO A 3 -26.68 -6.36 -3.56
C PRO A 3 -26.29 -7.80 -3.21
N LEU A 4 -27.02 -8.79 -3.74
CA LEU A 4 -26.83 -10.25 -3.54
C LEU A 4 -25.34 -10.68 -3.49
N ARG A 5 -24.50 -10.04 -4.30
CA ARG A 5 -23.05 -10.22 -4.35
C ARG A 5 -22.36 -10.08 -2.98
N ILE A 6 -22.73 -9.11 -2.15
CA ILE A 6 -22.12 -8.92 -0.82
C ILE A 6 -22.42 -10.12 0.09
N TYR A 7 -23.59 -10.72 -0.06
CA TYR A 7 -23.98 -11.89 0.72
C TYR A 7 -23.20 -13.13 0.28
N PHE A 8 -23.08 -13.35 -1.04
CA PHE A 8 -22.25 -14.42 -1.60
C PHE A 8 -20.77 -14.26 -1.26
N ASP A 9 -20.21 -13.05 -1.38
CA ASP A 9 -18.83 -12.76 -1.00
C ASP A 9 -18.59 -13.07 0.49
N ARG A 10 -19.51 -12.66 1.38
CA ARG A 10 -19.43 -12.99 2.82
C ARG A 10 -19.50 -14.48 3.10
N LEU A 11 -20.36 -15.21 2.38
CA LEU A 11 -20.53 -16.65 2.57
C LEU A 11 -19.29 -17.39 2.09
N LEU A 12 -18.70 -16.99 0.96
CA LEU A 12 -17.44 -17.53 0.45
C LEU A 12 -16.26 -17.19 1.38
N ASP A 13 -16.19 -15.97 1.90
CA ASP A 13 -15.15 -15.56 2.83
C ASP A 13 -15.24 -16.33 4.17
N ALA A 14 -16.42 -16.77 4.58
CA ALA A 14 -16.61 -17.61 5.77
C ALA A 14 -16.02 -19.03 5.62
N VAL A 15 -15.81 -19.49 4.38
CA VAL A 15 -15.20 -20.80 4.07
C VAL A 15 -13.66 -20.71 4.04
N ALA A 16 -13.08 -19.50 4.02
CA ALA A 16 -11.63 -19.34 4.03
C ALA A 16 -11.00 -19.91 5.32
N PRO A 17 -9.76 -20.43 5.27
CA PRO A 17 -9.05 -20.87 6.46
C PRO A 17 -9.02 -19.81 7.56
N LYS A 18 -9.22 -20.21 8.82
CA LYS A 18 -9.24 -19.26 9.93
C LYS A 18 -7.81 -18.90 10.32
N VAL A 19 -7.35 -17.75 9.84
CA VAL A 19 -6.08 -17.16 10.25
C VAL A 19 -6.22 -16.50 11.62
N PRO A 20 -5.31 -16.74 12.58
CA PRO A 20 -5.25 -15.98 13.83
C PRO A 20 -5.08 -14.49 13.54
N ARG A 21 -6.01 -13.68 14.03
CA ARG A 21 -5.97 -12.23 13.86
C ARG A 21 -5.60 -11.58 15.18
N ARG A 22 -4.75 -10.57 15.10
CA ARG A 22 -4.53 -9.62 16.19
C ARG A 22 -5.19 -8.31 15.82
N GLU A 23 -6.05 -7.81 16.69
CA GLU A 23 -6.52 -6.43 16.61
C GLU A 23 -5.34 -5.53 16.98
N LEU A 24 -4.86 -4.75 16.02
CA LEU A 24 -3.80 -3.76 16.20
C LEU A 24 -4.42 -2.38 16.05
N SER A 25 -4.22 -1.52 17.04
CA SER A 25 -4.59 -0.11 16.96
C SER A 25 -3.85 0.59 15.80
N ASP A 26 -4.38 1.72 15.35
CA ASP A 26 -3.74 2.57 14.33
C ASP A 26 -2.32 2.98 14.78
N GLU A 27 -2.16 3.31 16.06
CA GLU A 27 -0.89 3.70 16.64
C GLU A 27 0.13 2.56 16.64
N GLU A 28 -0.27 1.35 17.04
CA GLU A 28 0.61 0.16 17.00
C GLU A 28 1.06 -0.15 15.57
N ARG A 29 0.13 -0.12 14.60
CA ARG A 29 0.44 -0.37 13.18
C ARG A 29 1.43 0.64 12.64
N LEU A 30 1.22 1.92 12.94
CA LEU A 30 2.13 3.00 12.53
C LEU A 30 3.48 2.90 13.24
N GLY A 31 3.49 2.51 14.53
CA GLY A 31 4.71 2.26 15.28
C GLY A 31 5.56 1.15 14.66
N LEU A 32 4.93 0.03 14.30
CA LEU A 32 5.58 -1.08 13.60
C LEU A 32 6.10 -0.67 12.22
N VAL A 33 5.34 0.10 11.46
CA VAL A 33 5.79 0.63 10.15
C VAL A 33 6.97 1.58 10.29
N ARG A 34 7.01 2.43 11.32
CA ARG A 34 8.15 3.31 11.55
C ARG A 34 9.43 2.54 11.85
N ARG A 35 9.33 1.41 12.55
CA ARG A 35 10.47 0.54 12.87
C ARG A 35 10.91 -0.29 11.67
N HIS A 36 9.95 -0.92 10.98
CA HIS A 36 10.22 -2.04 10.07
C HIS A 36 9.76 -1.83 8.63
N GLY A 37 9.08 -0.73 8.32
CA GLY A 37 8.54 -0.43 7.01
C GLY A 37 9.58 0.10 6.04
N ASP A 38 10.02 -0.73 5.10
CA ASP A 38 11.08 -0.42 4.11
C ASP A 38 10.63 -0.63 2.65
N PHE A 39 9.32 -0.75 2.42
CA PHE A 39 8.73 -0.98 1.10
C PHE A 39 7.59 0.01 0.81
N SER A 40 7.33 0.27 -0.47
CA SER A 40 6.45 1.35 -0.94
C SER A 40 5.00 1.27 -0.44
N LEU A 41 4.53 0.09 -0.03
CA LEU A 41 3.19 -0.11 0.51
C LEU A 41 3.12 -0.14 2.04
N ALA A 42 4.23 -0.07 2.77
CA ALA A 42 4.24 -0.27 4.22
C ALA A 42 3.31 0.71 4.96
N TYR A 43 3.25 1.97 4.52
CA TYR A 43 2.28 2.91 5.08
C TYR A 43 0.83 2.52 4.76
N SER A 44 0.56 2.05 3.54
CA SER A 44 -0.77 1.58 3.13
C SER A 44 -1.22 0.37 3.95
N THR A 45 -0.33 -0.55 4.29
CA THR A 45 -0.67 -1.71 5.13
C THR A 45 -1.08 -1.30 6.53
N ALA A 46 -0.56 -0.18 7.06
CA ALA A 46 -0.99 0.34 8.37
C ALA A 46 -2.32 1.08 8.34
N VAL A 47 -2.62 1.87 7.30
CA VAL A 47 -3.76 2.82 7.35
C VAL A 47 -4.94 2.46 6.44
N GLN A 48 -4.77 1.50 5.52
CA GLN A 48 -5.87 1.09 4.64
C GLN A 48 -6.96 0.37 5.43
N LYS A 49 -8.20 0.83 5.25
CA LYS A 49 -9.38 0.22 5.87
C LYS A 49 -9.63 -1.19 5.33
N LYS A 50 -10.25 -2.04 6.15
CA LYS A 50 -10.67 -3.42 5.81
C LYS A 50 -9.52 -4.41 5.56
N LEU A 51 -8.34 -4.13 6.11
CA LEU A 51 -7.28 -5.12 6.25
C LEU A 51 -7.41 -5.85 7.59
N SER A 52 -7.04 -7.12 7.59
CA SER A 52 -6.79 -7.94 8.78
C SER A 52 -5.29 -8.11 8.97
N TYR A 53 -4.87 -8.41 10.20
CA TYR A 53 -3.47 -8.49 10.57
C TYR A 53 -3.16 -9.84 11.20
N PHE A 54 -2.23 -10.57 10.58
CA PHE A 54 -1.57 -11.70 11.21
C PHE A 54 -0.31 -11.16 11.89
N SER A 55 -0.24 -11.24 13.22
CA SER A 55 0.83 -10.62 14.01
C SER A 55 1.16 -11.48 15.21
N GLU A 56 2.45 -11.66 15.44
CA GLU A 56 3.02 -12.39 16.57
C GLU A 56 4.28 -11.66 17.02
N GLY A 57 4.23 -10.93 18.13
CA GLY A 57 5.37 -10.12 18.57
C GLY A 57 5.50 -8.79 17.81
N ASP A 58 6.71 -8.44 17.37
CA ASP A 58 7.09 -7.12 16.83
C ASP A 58 6.96 -7.02 15.30
N GLY A 59 5.82 -7.44 14.77
CA GLY A 59 5.58 -7.40 13.33
C GLY A 59 4.23 -7.94 12.91
N TYR A 60 3.89 -7.71 11.64
CA TYR A 60 2.63 -8.18 11.07
C TYR A 60 2.71 -8.45 9.56
N ILE A 61 1.77 -9.27 9.07
CA ILE A 61 1.39 -9.37 7.66
C ILE A 61 -0.04 -8.82 7.54
N ALA A 62 -0.22 -7.79 6.72
CA ALA A 62 -1.53 -7.25 6.42
C ALA A 62 -2.15 -8.01 5.26
N PHE A 63 -3.39 -8.46 5.43
CA PHE A 63 -4.08 -9.25 4.43
C PHE A 63 -5.56 -8.91 4.32
N GLY A 64 -6.17 -9.29 3.21
CA GLY A 64 -7.61 -9.28 3.00
C GLY A 64 -8.09 -10.66 2.56
N THR A 65 -9.32 -11.02 2.93
CA THR A 65 -9.98 -12.22 2.43
C THR A 65 -10.90 -11.85 1.27
N LYS A 66 -10.79 -12.58 0.16
CA LYS A 66 -11.70 -12.47 -0.98
C LYS A 66 -11.85 -13.84 -1.63
N MET A 67 -13.05 -14.19 -2.07
CA MET A 67 -13.29 -15.42 -2.85
C MET A 67 -12.71 -16.67 -2.15
N SER A 68 -12.94 -16.77 -0.83
CA SER A 68 -12.44 -17.87 0.01
C SER A 68 -10.91 -17.97 0.13
N ARG A 69 -10.14 -16.94 -0.29
CA ARG A 69 -8.67 -16.92 -0.21
C ARG A 69 -8.17 -15.67 0.49
N HIS A 70 -7.02 -15.81 1.15
CA HIS A 70 -6.31 -14.70 1.78
C HIS A 70 -5.28 -14.12 0.82
N PHE A 71 -5.22 -12.79 0.77
CA PHE A 71 -4.27 -12.03 -0.03
C PHE A 71 -3.45 -11.16 0.91
N ALA A 72 -2.17 -11.42 1.06
CA ALA A 72 -1.22 -10.54 1.74
C ALA A 72 -0.88 -9.35 0.84
N LEU A 73 -0.95 -8.13 1.39
CA LEU A 73 -0.63 -6.89 0.70
C LEU A 73 0.80 -6.47 1.04
N GLY A 74 1.71 -6.57 0.08
CA GLY A 74 3.11 -6.21 0.26
C GLY A 74 3.89 -7.19 1.15
N ASP A 75 5.09 -6.76 1.54
CA ASP A 75 5.99 -7.52 2.38
C ASP A 75 5.52 -7.52 3.86
N PRO A 76 5.98 -8.47 4.70
CA PRO A 76 5.76 -8.39 6.13
C PRO A 76 6.39 -7.12 6.71
N VAL A 77 5.65 -6.42 7.57
CA VAL A 77 6.18 -5.32 8.39
C VAL A 77 6.76 -5.95 9.66
N ALA A 78 8.02 -6.35 9.57
CA ALA A 78 8.80 -6.96 10.64
C ALA A 78 10.29 -6.77 10.35
N ASP A 79 11.14 -7.02 11.35
CA ASP A 79 12.59 -7.08 11.18
C ASP A 79 12.94 -8.00 10.00
N PRO A 80 13.82 -7.59 9.06
CA PRO A 80 14.21 -8.41 7.91
C PRO A 80 14.62 -9.85 8.25
N ALA A 81 15.26 -10.08 9.40
CA ALA A 81 15.66 -11.41 9.85
C ALA A 81 14.46 -12.30 10.23
N ASP A 82 13.36 -11.70 10.69
CA ASP A 82 12.16 -12.40 11.14
C ASP A 82 11.14 -12.64 10.02
N ARG A 83 11.20 -11.87 8.92
CA ARG A 83 10.25 -11.96 7.79
C ARG A 83 10.06 -13.40 7.28
N PRO A 84 11.11 -14.23 7.09
CA PRO A 84 10.91 -15.60 6.62
C PRO A 84 10.05 -16.43 7.58
N ALA A 85 10.19 -16.22 8.89
CA ALA A 85 9.41 -16.94 9.89
C ALA A 85 7.94 -16.50 9.89
N TYR A 86 7.66 -15.20 9.78
CA TYR A 86 6.30 -14.68 9.60
C TYR A 86 5.62 -15.26 8.36
N ILE A 87 6.33 -15.29 7.23
CA ILE A 87 5.79 -15.81 5.96
C ILE A 87 5.40 -17.29 6.13
N LYS A 88 6.28 -18.11 6.69
CA LYS A 88 6.02 -19.55 6.91
C LYS A 88 4.77 -19.78 7.77
N ARG A 89 4.69 -19.12 8.92
CA ARG A 89 3.56 -19.28 9.85
C ARG A 89 2.25 -18.76 9.26
N PHE A 90 2.30 -17.65 8.52
CA PHE A 90 1.12 -17.16 7.83
C PHE A 90 0.67 -18.09 6.70
N VAL A 91 1.60 -18.64 5.90
CA VAL A 91 1.27 -19.60 4.84
C VAL A 91 0.58 -20.85 5.41
N GLU A 92 1.10 -21.36 6.52
CA GLU A 92 0.52 -22.49 7.26
C GLU A 92 -0.88 -22.16 7.78
N ALA A 93 -1.03 -21.05 8.53
CA ALA A 93 -2.30 -20.65 9.11
C ALA A 93 -3.38 -20.29 8.05
N ALA A 94 -2.95 -19.72 6.92
CA ALA A 94 -3.85 -19.24 5.88
C ALA A 94 -4.14 -20.27 4.78
N GLY A 95 -3.51 -21.45 4.82
CA GLY A 95 -3.80 -22.56 3.91
C GLY A 95 -3.54 -22.23 2.44
N GLY A 96 -2.36 -21.68 2.13
CA GLY A 96 -1.98 -21.28 0.77
C GLY A 96 -2.46 -19.88 0.35
N PRO A 97 -2.17 -18.82 1.13
CA PRO A 97 -2.53 -17.45 0.78
C PRO A 97 -1.78 -16.97 -0.46
N TRP A 98 -2.28 -15.93 -1.11
CA TRP A 98 -1.58 -15.23 -2.19
C TRP A 98 -0.85 -14.02 -1.66
N PHE A 99 0.28 -13.69 -2.26
CA PHE A 99 1.06 -12.49 -1.94
C PHE A 99 1.11 -11.58 -3.16
N VAL A 100 0.81 -10.30 -2.98
CA VAL A 100 0.77 -9.32 -4.08
C VAL A 100 1.61 -8.11 -3.77
N GLN A 101 2.32 -7.62 -4.80
CA GLN A 101 3.20 -6.45 -4.71
C GLN A 101 4.30 -6.58 -3.65
N ILE A 102 4.93 -7.76 -3.60
CA ILE A 102 6.03 -8.10 -2.69
C ILE A 102 7.40 -7.81 -3.32
N GLY A 103 8.40 -7.62 -2.47
CA GLY A 103 9.81 -7.53 -2.84
C GLY A 103 10.45 -8.88 -3.17
N ALA A 104 11.68 -8.81 -3.67
CA ALA A 104 12.43 -9.99 -4.11
C ALA A 104 12.73 -10.97 -2.97
N ASP A 105 12.98 -10.49 -1.75
CA ASP A 105 13.35 -11.37 -0.65
C ASP A 105 12.16 -12.18 -0.12
N THR A 106 10.99 -11.56 0.03
CA THR A 106 9.73 -12.30 0.31
C THR A 106 9.44 -13.30 -0.80
N ALA A 107 9.62 -12.92 -2.07
CA ALA A 107 9.42 -13.83 -3.20
C ALA A 107 10.36 -15.04 -3.16
N LYS A 108 11.63 -14.87 -2.78
CA LYS A 108 12.58 -15.99 -2.60
C LYS A 108 12.12 -16.95 -1.50
N VAL A 109 11.66 -16.43 -0.37
CA VAL A 109 11.12 -17.25 0.72
C VAL A 109 9.93 -18.07 0.23
N LEU A 110 8.98 -17.43 -0.47
CA LEU A 110 7.80 -18.11 -1.00
C LEU A 110 8.15 -19.18 -2.05
N ALA A 111 9.09 -18.90 -2.94
CA ALA A 111 9.57 -19.89 -3.91
C ALA A 111 10.12 -21.14 -3.19
N GLY A 112 10.84 -20.95 -2.09
CA GLY A 112 11.30 -22.04 -1.22
C GLY A 112 10.17 -22.83 -0.53
N LEU A 113 8.96 -22.26 -0.46
CA LEU A 113 7.74 -22.92 0.03
C LEU A 113 6.89 -23.51 -1.12
N GLY A 114 7.42 -23.57 -2.34
CA GLY A 114 6.73 -24.16 -3.50
C GLY A 114 5.81 -23.19 -4.24
N TYR A 115 5.86 -21.89 -3.96
CA TYR A 115 5.07 -20.90 -4.68
C TYR A 115 5.66 -20.62 -6.08
N HIS A 116 4.76 -20.43 -7.05
CA HIS A 116 5.12 -19.81 -8.31
C HIS A 116 5.17 -18.28 -8.16
N VAL A 117 6.30 -17.68 -8.53
CA VAL A 117 6.52 -16.24 -8.45
C VAL A 117 6.49 -15.64 -9.86
N ASN A 118 5.61 -14.67 -10.07
CA ASN A 118 5.51 -13.93 -11.32
C ASN A 118 5.94 -12.47 -11.12
N ARG A 119 6.79 -11.96 -12.01
CA ARG A 119 7.19 -10.55 -11.99
C ARG A 119 6.02 -9.68 -12.42
N PHE A 120 5.52 -8.86 -11.50
CA PHE A 120 4.40 -7.95 -11.76
C PHE A 120 4.86 -6.57 -12.29
N GLY A 121 6.01 -6.08 -11.85
CA GLY A 121 6.48 -4.74 -12.20
C GLY A 121 7.86 -4.42 -11.63
N ILE A 122 8.16 -3.13 -11.54
CA ILE A 122 9.39 -2.58 -10.96
C ILE A 122 9.01 -1.47 -9.99
N ASP A 123 9.60 -1.50 -8.80
CA ASP A 123 9.58 -0.38 -7.86
C ASP A 123 10.89 0.43 -8.03
N THR A 124 10.78 1.74 -8.22
CA THR A 124 11.93 2.62 -8.45
C THR A 124 12.25 3.41 -7.19
N ARG A 125 13.45 3.20 -6.65
CA ARG A 125 13.90 3.86 -5.42
C ARG A 125 14.92 4.95 -5.73
N LEU A 126 14.71 6.13 -5.16
CA LEU A 126 15.67 7.24 -5.19
C LEU A 126 16.33 7.32 -3.81
N LEU A 127 17.64 7.10 -3.73
CA LEU A 127 18.37 7.19 -2.47
C LEU A 127 18.70 8.66 -2.18
N LEU A 128 18.06 9.23 -1.16
CA LEU A 128 18.33 10.58 -0.69
C LEU A 128 19.15 10.53 0.63
N PRO A 129 20.09 11.46 0.87
CA PRO A 129 20.46 12.59 0.00
C PRO A 129 21.45 12.24 -1.12
N ALA A 130 21.82 10.95 -1.29
CA ALA A 130 22.87 10.53 -2.22
C ALA A 130 22.59 10.85 -3.70
N HIS A 131 21.33 11.05 -4.10
CA HIS A 131 20.96 11.39 -5.46
C HIS A 131 21.20 12.87 -5.76
N ASP A 132 22.12 13.14 -6.69
CA ASP A 132 22.35 14.48 -7.22
C ASP A 132 21.40 14.77 -8.40
N PHE A 133 20.61 15.86 -8.26
CA PHE A 133 19.71 16.36 -9.29
C PHE A 133 20.41 17.21 -10.38
N SER A 134 21.73 17.34 -10.34
CA SER A 134 22.52 17.98 -11.38
C SER A 134 22.69 17.10 -12.63
N GLY A 135 23.37 17.63 -13.66
CA GLY A 135 23.73 16.89 -14.87
C GLY A 135 22.61 16.65 -15.89
N LYS A 136 22.98 16.06 -17.02
CA LYS A 136 22.09 15.88 -18.20
C LYS A 136 20.88 14.99 -17.93
N ARG A 137 21.05 13.94 -17.11
CA ARG A 137 19.98 12.98 -16.78
C ARG A 137 18.77 13.64 -16.10
N ASN A 138 19.00 14.73 -15.36
CA ASN A 138 17.98 15.47 -14.62
C ASN A 138 17.61 16.80 -15.31
N GLU A 139 18.06 17.03 -16.54
CA GLU A 139 17.80 18.26 -17.29
C GLU A 139 16.30 18.53 -17.46
N THR A 140 15.53 17.50 -17.81
CA THR A 140 14.07 17.62 -17.96
C THR A 140 13.40 18.04 -16.66
N VAL A 141 13.81 17.49 -15.52
CA VAL A 141 13.25 17.84 -14.20
C VAL A 141 13.52 19.31 -13.88
N ARG A 142 14.76 19.77 -14.05
CA ARG A 142 15.15 21.18 -13.81
C ARG A 142 14.46 22.14 -14.79
N TYR A 143 14.30 21.74 -16.05
CA TYR A 143 13.59 22.55 -17.04
C TYR A 143 12.11 22.68 -16.66
N SER A 144 11.44 21.58 -16.30
CA SER A 144 10.04 21.60 -15.86
C SER A 144 9.83 22.46 -14.62
N GLU A 145 10.72 22.38 -13.63
CA GLU A 145 10.68 23.22 -12.44
C GLU A 145 10.77 24.72 -12.79
N ARG A 146 11.78 25.11 -13.59
CA ARG A 146 11.93 26.51 -14.04
C ARG A 146 10.75 27.00 -14.85
N TRP A 147 10.20 26.14 -15.72
CA TRP A 147 9.04 26.47 -16.52
C TRP A 147 7.81 26.73 -15.64
N LEU A 148 7.57 25.88 -14.63
CA LEU A 148 6.50 26.08 -13.65
C LEU A 148 6.66 27.40 -12.90
N ALA A 149 7.85 27.67 -12.38
CA ALA A 149 8.15 28.93 -11.69
C ALA A 149 7.93 30.16 -12.59
N LYS A 150 8.36 30.11 -13.86
CA LYS A 150 8.13 31.19 -14.84
C LYS A 150 6.64 31.41 -15.13
N LYS A 151 5.82 30.36 -14.98
CA LYS A 151 4.36 30.43 -15.13
C LYS A 151 3.63 30.86 -13.85
N GLY A 152 4.38 31.18 -12.79
CA GLY A 152 3.82 31.64 -11.51
C GLY A 152 3.35 30.51 -10.61
N PHE A 153 3.65 29.24 -10.94
CA PHE A 153 3.30 28.12 -10.07
C PHE A 153 4.30 27.96 -8.92
N LEU A 154 3.76 27.65 -7.75
CA LEU A 154 4.50 27.32 -6.54
C LEU A 154 4.12 25.92 -6.07
N LEU A 155 5.12 25.12 -5.69
CA LEU A 155 4.90 23.87 -4.97
C LEU A 155 4.94 24.17 -3.46
N ALA A 156 3.82 23.97 -2.77
CA ALA A 156 3.72 24.20 -1.33
C ALA A 156 3.21 22.95 -0.62
N GLU A 157 3.63 22.73 0.62
CA GLU A 157 3.03 21.73 1.49
C GLU A 157 1.66 22.24 1.97
N GLY A 158 0.61 21.44 1.73
CA GLY A 158 -0.74 21.79 2.12
C GLY A 158 -0.96 21.52 3.61
N THR A 159 -1.42 22.53 4.35
CA THR A 159 -1.67 22.47 5.80
C THR A 159 -3.01 21.85 6.20
N GLY A 160 -3.72 21.19 5.28
CA GLY A 160 -5.01 20.52 5.53
C GLY A 160 -6.24 21.40 5.34
N ASP A 161 -6.13 22.69 5.61
CA ASP A 161 -7.27 23.65 5.60
C ASP A 161 -7.50 24.32 4.23
N MET A 162 -6.49 24.31 3.37
CA MET A 162 -6.55 24.92 2.04
C MET A 162 -7.15 23.95 1.02
N LEU A 163 -8.14 24.44 0.25
CA LEU A 163 -8.59 23.86 -1.03
C LEU A 163 -9.20 22.45 -0.97
N GLN A 164 -9.80 22.03 0.14
CA GLN A 164 -10.38 20.67 0.24
C GLN A 164 -11.41 20.37 -0.84
N GLU A 165 -12.33 21.29 -1.12
CA GLU A 165 -13.35 21.12 -2.16
C GLU A 165 -12.75 21.04 -3.58
N GLU A 166 -11.73 21.85 -3.87
CA GLU A 166 -11.03 21.80 -5.15
C GLU A 166 -10.26 20.48 -5.33
N ILE A 167 -9.61 19.98 -4.26
CA ILE A 167 -8.94 18.69 -4.27
C ILE A 167 -9.94 17.55 -4.50
N LYS A 168 -11.11 17.60 -3.84
CA LYS A 168 -12.21 16.63 -4.05
C LYS A 168 -12.67 16.65 -5.51
N GLN A 169 -12.90 17.85 -6.05
CA GLN A 169 -13.35 18.03 -7.42
C GLN A 169 -12.30 17.53 -8.43
N LEU A 170 -11.03 17.90 -8.24
CA LEU A 170 -9.91 17.44 -9.07
C LEU A 170 -9.79 15.91 -9.06
N SER A 171 -9.88 15.29 -7.87
CA SER A 171 -9.87 13.83 -7.71
C SER A 171 -11.07 13.16 -8.37
N ALA A 172 -12.27 13.76 -8.28
CA ALA A 172 -13.47 13.26 -8.95
C ALA A 172 -13.33 13.33 -10.48
N ASP A 173 -12.86 14.46 -11.01
CA ASP A 173 -12.70 14.66 -12.44
C ASP A 173 -11.59 13.80 -13.04
N TRP A 174 -10.50 13.58 -12.31
CA TRP A 174 -9.47 12.64 -12.72
C TRP A 174 -9.99 11.20 -12.79
N ARG A 175 -10.78 10.77 -11.79
CA ARG A 175 -11.35 9.41 -11.76
C ARG A 175 -12.34 9.15 -12.90
N LYS A 176 -13.09 10.16 -13.37
CA LYS A 176 -14.00 10.04 -14.52
C LYS A 176 -13.26 9.59 -15.81
N LYS A 177 -11.98 9.94 -15.94
CA LYS A 177 -11.14 9.61 -17.11
C LYS A 177 -10.49 8.21 -17.04
N ARG A 178 -10.63 7.48 -15.92
CA ARG A 178 -9.99 6.16 -15.75
C ARG A 178 -10.79 5.07 -16.47
N ILE A 179 -10.07 4.18 -17.16
CA ILE A 179 -10.63 3.01 -17.86
C ILE A 179 -11.23 2.02 -16.84
N ILE A 180 -10.50 1.76 -15.75
CA ILE A 180 -10.97 0.88 -14.67
C ILE A 180 -11.83 1.69 -13.71
N LYS A 181 -13.15 1.58 -13.85
CA LYS A 181 -14.16 2.25 -13.00
C LYS A 181 -14.57 1.41 -11.78
N ARG A 182 -14.07 0.17 -11.65
CA ARG A 182 -14.54 -0.81 -10.64
C ARG A 182 -13.78 -0.73 -9.32
N TRP A 183 -14.49 -1.10 -8.26
CA TRP A 183 -14.02 -1.20 -6.88
C TRP A 183 -13.04 -2.34 -6.62
N GLU A 184 -12.87 -3.25 -7.58
CA GLU A 184 -12.09 -4.49 -7.49
C GLU A 184 -10.61 -4.21 -7.13
N MET A 185 -10.09 -3.05 -7.57
CA MET A 185 -8.72 -2.59 -7.28
C MET A 185 -8.52 -2.01 -5.88
N GLY A 186 -9.57 -1.78 -5.09
CA GLY A 186 -9.47 -1.08 -3.81
C GLY A 186 -8.69 -1.82 -2.72
N PHE A 187 -8.33 -3.08 -2.95
CA PHE A 187 -7.40 -3.82 -2.10
C PHE A 187 -5.93 -3.51 -2.44
N LEU A 188 -5.61 -3.44 -3.74
CA LEU A 188 -4.26 -3.18 -4.25
C LEU A 188 -3.90 -1.69 -4.21
N ASN A 189 -4.90 -0.83 -4.38
CA ASN A 189 -4.76 0.61 -4.41
C ASN A 189 -5.51 1.21 -3.23
N ARG A 190 -4.76 1.81 -2.31
CA ARG A 190 -5.32 2.59 -1.20
C ARG A 190 -6.23 3.67 -1.77
N ARG A 191 -7.45 3.75 -1.23
CA ARG A 191 -8.40 4.78 -1.63
C ARG A 191 -7.87 6.16 -1.26
N PHE A 192 -8.15 7.13 -2.12
CA PHE A 192 -7.92 8.53 -1.81
C PHE A 192 -8.66 8.91 -0.51
N SER A 193 -7.99 9.65 0.37
CA SER A 193 -8.53 10.24 1.59
C SER A 193 -8.41 11.74 1.47
N GLU A 194 -9.48 12.45 1.82
CA GLU A 194 -9.55 13.91 1.80
C GLU A 194 -8.75 14.49 2.97
N GLU A 195 -8.92 13.87 4.13
CA GLU A 195 -8.15 14.10 5.34
C GLU A 195 -6.75 13.50 5.22
N LEU A 196 -5.76 14.25 5.72
CA LEU A 196 -4.40 13.77 5.85
C LEU A 196 -4.34 12.70 6.94
N GLY A 197 -3.93 11.50 6.56
CA GLY A 197 -3.63 10.44 7.53
C GLY A 197 -2.37 10.78 8.34
N ALA A 198 -2.23 10.15 9.51
CA ALA A 198 -1.07 10.34 10.37
C ALA A 198 0.26 10.11 9.63
N GLY A 199 1.16 11.10 9.66
CA GLY A 199 2.46 11.04 8.98
C GLY A 199 2.40 11.25 7.46
N MET A 200 1.22 11.51 6.89
CA MET A 200 1.08 11.86 5.47
C MET A 200 1.33 13.35 5.26
N ARG A 201 2.17 13.67 4.27
CA ARG A 201 2.38 15.02 3.76
C ARG A 201 1.72 15.14 2.39
N ARG A 202 1.13 16.29 2.08
CA ARG A 202 0.53 16.57 0.78
C ARG A 202 1.14 17.84 0.24
N PHE A 203 1.54 17.80 -1.03
CA PHE A 203 2.08 18.96 -1.73
C PHE A 203 1.11 19.35 -2.84
N LEU A 204 0.87 20.64 -2.96
CA LEU A 204 -0.04 21.25 -3.93
C LEU A 204 0.75 22.17 -4.84
N LEU A 205 0.39 22.14 -6.11
CA LEU A 205 0.88 23.10 -7.10
C LEU A 205 -0.23 24.14 -7.29
N HIS A 206 0.06 25.41 -7.01
CA HIS A 206 -0.90 26.51 -7.13
C HIS A 206 -0.24 27.76 -7.70
#